data_AF-A1S1F1-F1
#
_entry.id   AF-A1S1F1-F1
#
_cell.length_a   1.000
_cell.length_b   1.000
_cell.length_c   1.000
_cell.angle_alpha   90.00
_cell.angle_beta   90.00
_cell.angle_gamma   90.00
#
_symmetry.space_group_name_H-M   'P 1'
#
loop_
_entity.id
_entity.type
_entity.pdbx_description
1 polymer ?
#
loop_
_entity_poly.entity_id
_entity_poly.type
_entity_poly.pdbx_seq_one_letter_code
_entity_poly.pdbx_strand_id
1 'polypeptide(L)' 'MPSTLQLQGLSLVETIPVTTTDYADYNFSKLNPNECVVFWFQKNRVAVLVCNIGNGYYRVATKPVPPTVKP' A
#
# COMPACT_ATOMS: atom_id res chain seq x y z
N MET A 1 11.45 25.63 -14.58
CA MET A 1 11.88 25.21 -13.22
C MET A 1 11.55 23.73 -13.11
N PRO A 2 12.54 22.82 -13.00
CA PRO A 2 12.22 21.41 -12.82
C PRO A 2 11.71 21.23 -11.39
N SER A 3 10.45 20.85 -11.25
CA SER A 3 9.88 20.40 -9.99
C SER A 3 10.54 19.06 -9.64
N THR A 4 11.67 19.11 -8.93
CA THR A 4 12.21 17.95 -8.23
C THR A 4 11.18 17.57 -7.16
N LEU A 5 10.26 16.69 -7.54
CA LEU A 5 9.46 15.90 -6.61
C LEU A 5 10.50 15.13 -5.78
N GLN A 6 10.88 15.68 -4.63
CA GLN A 6 11.49 14.85 -3.60
C GLN A 6 10.42 13.82 -3.27
N LEU A 7 10.56 12.60 -3.81
CA LEU A 7 9.87 11.45 -3.26
C LEU A 7 10.26 11.46 -1.79
N GLN A 8 9.39 11.98 -0.92
CA GLN A 8 9.43 11.65 0.50
C GLN A 8 9.55 10.13 0.50
N GLY A 9 10.65 9.62 1.06
CA GLY A 9 11.06 8.22 0.95
C GLY A 9 10.02 7.34 1.61
N LEU A 10 8.98 7.00 0.87
CA LEU A 10 7.91 6.12 1.30
C LEU A 10 8.47 4.70 1.32
N SER A 11 8.61 4.15 2.52
CA SER A 11 9.17 2.82 2.72
C SER A 11 8.03 1.80 2.77
N LEU A 12 8.08 0.79 1.89
CA LEU A 12 7.18 -0.36 2.01
C LEU A 12 7.67 -1.25 3.15
N VAL A 13 6.89 -1.33 4.23
CA VAL A 13 7.26 -2.10 5.42
C VAL A 13 6.65 -3.49 5.45
N GLU A 14 5.51 -3.68 4.77
CA GLU A 14 4.79 -4.94 4.81
C GLU A 14 3.93 -5.15 3.56
N THR A 15 3.84 -6.41 3.12
CA THR A 15 2.85 -6.87 2.15
C THR A 15 2.00 -7.95 2.80
N ILE A 16 0.70 -7.69 2.90
CA ILE A 16 -0.30 -8.54 3.52
C ILE A 16 -1.03 -9.30 2.40
N PRO A 17 -0.82 -10.62 2.26
CA PRO A 17 -1.63 -11.43 1.36
C PRO A 17 -3.04 -11.58 1.94
N VAL A 18 -4.03 -11.15 1.17
CA VAL A 18 -5.45 -11.25 1.52
C VAL A 18 -6.05 -12.41 0.75
N THR A 19 -6.37 -13.47 1.48
CA THR A 19 -6.91 -14.73 0.95
C THR A 19 -8.43 -14.73 0.85
N THR A 20 -9.08 -13.83 1.59
CA THR A 20 -10.50 -13.47 1.47
C THR A 20 -10.72 -12.57 0.26
N THR A 21 -11.97 -12.45 -0.20
CA THR A 21 -12.32 -11.63 -1.37
C THR A 21 -12.65 -10.19 -1.01
N ASP A 22 -13.02 -9.89 0.24
CA ASP A 22 -13.85 -8.70 0.48
C ASP A 22 -13.16 -7.63 1.33
N TYR A 23 -12.34 -8.02 2.31
CA TYR A 23 -11.73 -7.07 3.24
C TYR A 23 -10.40 -7.58 3.82
N ALA A 24 -9.61 -6.63 4.32
CA ALA A 24 -8.41 -6.87 5.11
C ALA A 24 -8.43 -5.90 6.30
N ASP A 25 -8.21 -6.42 7.50
CA ASP A 25 -8.13 -5.61 8.70
C ASP A 25 -6.68 -5.18 8.94
N TYR A 26 -6.48 -3.88 9.21
CA TYR A 26 -5.18 -3.34 9.52
C TYR A 26 -5.27 -2.24 10.57
N ASN A 27 -4.38 -2.29 11.55
CA ASN A 27 -4.26 -1.25 12.56
C ASN A 27 -3.29 -0.17 12.07
N PHE A 28 -3.83 0.96 11.58
CA PHE A 28 -3.04 2.08 11.08
C PHE A 28 -2.11 2.73 12.11
N SER A 29 -2.33 2.50 13.41
CA SER A 29 -1.41 2.95 14.46
C SER A 29 -0.06 2.23 14.41
N LYS A 30 0.06 1.11 13.69
CA LYS A 30 1.32 0.40 13.46
C LYS A 30 2.15 0.97 12.30
N LEU A 31 1.59 1.90 11.51
CA LEU A 31 2.23 2.46 10.32
C LEU A 31 2.79 3.84 10.65
N ASN A 32 4.11 3.97 10.74
CA ASN A 32 4.77 5.23 11.06
C ASN A 32 4.66 6.22 9.89
N PRO A 33 4.84 7.53 10.13
CA PRO A 33 4.94 8.51 9.05
C PRO A 33 6.02 8.11 8.02
N ASN A 34 5.66 8.22 6.74
CA ASN A 34 6.42 7.79 5.57
C ASN A 34 6.53 6.26 5.37
N GLU A 35 5.73 5.45 6.05
CA GLU A 35 5.65 4.02 5.79
C GLU A 35 4.42 3.66 4.96
N CYS A 36 4.52 2.56 4.22
CA CYS A 36 3.45 1.99 3.43
C CYS A 36 3.26 0.51 3.72
N VAL A 37 2.01 0.06 3.61
CA VAL A 37 1.60 -1.33 3.59
C VAL A 37 0.88 -1.64 2.28
N VAL A 38 1.10 -2.83 1.72
CA VAL A 38 0.35 -3.34 0.56
C VAL A 38 -0.57 -4.46 1.00
N PHE A 39 -1.85 -4.35 0.66
CA PHE A 39 -2.81 -5.45 0.73
C PHE A 39 -2.93 -6.08 -0.64
N TRP A 40 -2.63 -7.37 -0.73
CA TRP A 40 -2.74 -8.09 -1.98
C TRP A 40 -3.91 -9.07 -1.94
N PHE A 41 -5.02 -8.68 -2.57
CA PHE A 41 -6.21 -9.51 -2.75
C PHE A 41 -5.97 -10.50 -3.88
N GLN A 42 -5.51 -11.71 -3.52
CA GLN A 42 -5.04 -12.71 -4.47
C GLN A 42 -6.18 -13.21 -5.38
N LYS A 43 -7.37 -13.43 -4.81
CA LYS A 43 -8.54 -13.90 -5.57
C LYS A 43 -9.03 -12.87 -6.58
N ASN A 44 -9.06 -11.60 -6.19
CA ASN A 44 -9.52 -10.51 -7.06
C ASN A 44 -8.41 -9.95 -7.96
N ARG A 45 -7.16 -10.36 -7.73
CA ARG A 45 -5.97 -9.85 -8.42
C ARG A 45 -5.85 -8.33 -8.34
N VAL A 46 -6.00 -7.80 -7.13
CA VAL A 46 -5.86 -6.36 -6.86
C VAL A 46 -4.86 -6.15 -5.73
N ALA A 47 -3.98 -5.18 -5.90
CA ALA A 47 -3.12 -4.68 -4.84
C ALA A 47 -3.60 -3.28 -4.41
N VAL A 48 -3.69 -3.08 -3.10
CA VAL A 48 -4.02 -1.80 -2.47
C VAL A 48 -2.83 -1.36 -1.66
N LEU A 49 -2.19 -0.26 -2.05
CA LEU A 49 -1.12 0.39 -1.30
C LEU A 49 -1.74 1.46 -0.39
N VAL A 50 -1.39 1.43 0.89
CA VAL A 50 -1.75 2.48 1.85
C VAL A 50 -0.47 3.01 2.49
N CYS A 51 -0.23 4.31 2.38
CA CYS A 51 0.93 4.99 2.93
C CYS A 51 0.53 6.04 3.94
N ASN A 52 1.13 6.06 5.13
CA ASN A 52 1.01 7.17 6.06
C ASN A 52 1.93 8.29 5.59
N ILE A 53 1.38 9.45 5.21
CA ILE A 53 2.18 10.61 4.76
C ILE A 53 2.39 11.65 5.88
N GLY A 54 2.06 11.28 7.13
CA GLY A 54 2.16 12.15 8.30
C GLY A 54 0.89 12.99 8.54
N ASN A 55 0.84 13.65 9.69
CA ASN A 55 -0.24 14.56 10.09
C ASN A 55 -1.65 13.94 10.08
N GLY A 56 -1.75 12.62 10.27
CA GLY A 56 -3.02 11.88 10.21
C GLY A 56 -3.55 11.64 8.80
N TYR A 57 -2.77 11.95 7.76
CA TYR A 57 -3.15 11.73 6.37
C TYR A 57 -2.57 10.42 5.83
N TYR A 58 -3.36 9.74 5.02
CA TYR A 58 -2.97 8.52 4.33
C TYR A 58 -3.17 8.67 2.83
N ARG A 59 -2.22 8.16 2.05
CA ARG A 59 -2.32 8.03 0.60
C ARG A 59 -2.71 6.60 0.26
N VAL A 60 -3.77 6.44 -0.51
CA VAL A 60 -4.26 5.14 -0.98
C VAL A 60 -4.12 5.05 -2.49
N ALA A 61 -3.56 3.95 -2.99
CA ALA A 61 -3.48 3.65 -4.41
C ALA A 61 -3.88 2.20 -4.67
N THR A 62 -4.66 1.97 -5.71
CA THR A 62 -5.11 0.62 -6.09
C THR A 62 -4.66 0.31 -7.51
N LYS A 63 -4.18 -0.91 -7.72
CA LYS A 63 -3.75 -1.40 -9.04
C LYS A 63 -4.17 -2.85 -9.25
N PRO A 64 -4.64 -3.20 -10.46
CA PRO A 64 -4.78 -4.60 -10.83
C PRO A 64 -3.40 -5.26 -10.91
N VAL A 65 -3.29 -6.49 -10.42
CA VAL A 65 -2.07 -7.30 -10.45
C VAL A 65 -2.14 -8.25 -11.65
N PRO A 66 -1.22 -8.15 -12.61
CA PRO A 66 -1.20 -9.04 -13.76
C PRO A 66 -1.06 -10.52 -13.34
N PRO A 67 -1.65 -11.48 -14.07
CA PRO A 67 -1.60 -12.91 -13.74
C PRO A 67 -0.18 -13.50 -13.69
N THR A 68 0.78 -12.81 -14.32
CA THR A 68 2.18 -13.24 -14.45
C THR A 68 3.07 -12.86 -13.26
N VAL A 69 2.58 -12.05 -12.32
CA VAL A 69 3.34 -11.67 -11.13
C VAL A 69 3.02 -12.65 -10.00
N LYS A 70 4.00 -13.49 -9.64
CA LYS A 70 3.99 -14.30 -8.41
C LYS A 70 4.52 -13.49 -7.23
N PRO A 71 4.17 -13.85 -5.98
CA PRO A 71 4.62 -13.15 -4.77
C PRO A 71 6.12 -12.94 -4.72
#